data_AF-A0A2I1MAA9-F1
#
_entry.id   AF-A0A2I1MAA9-F1
#
_cell.length_a   1.000
_cell.length_b   1.000
_cell.length_c   1.000
_cell.angle_alpha   90.00
_cell.angle_beta   90.00
_cell.angle_gamma   90.00
#
_symmetry.space_group_name_H-M   'P 1'
#
loop_
_entity.id
_entity.type
_entity.pdbx_description
1 polymer ?
#
loop_
_entity_poly.entity_id
_entity_poly.type
_entity_poly.pdbx_seq_one_letter_code
_entity_poly.pdbx_strand_id
1 'polypeptide(L)'
;MRWIIKIIFFPISFLLSILTAFLTFLLGIGTALLYLLMMFCIFGAIASFLQKEVTIGIEALIIGFLVSPYGVPMIGATVIVFFQGINEEIKSI
;
A
#
# COMPACT_ATOMS: atom_id res chain seq x y z
N MET A 1 -18.68 -32.75 -12.31
CA MET A 1 -18.43 -31.44 -12.97
C MET A 1 -17.56 -30.47 -12.15
N ARG A 2 -17.67 -30.39 -10.81
CA ARG A 2 -16.82 -29.50 -9.97
C ARG A 2 -15.29 -29.66 -10.15
N TRP A 3 -14.81 -30.89 -10.35
CA TRP A 3 -13.36 -31.15 -10.54
C TRP A 3 -12.76 -30.52 -11.80
N ILE A 4 -13.52 -30.48 -12.90
CA ILE A 4 -13.07 -29.88 -14.17
C ILE A 4 -12.95 -28.36 -14.02
N ILE A 5 -13.92 -27.75 -13.33
CA ILE A 5 -13.94 -26.31 -13.04
C ILE A 5 -12.72 -25.93 -12.19
N LYS A 6 -12.40 -26.71 -11.14
CA LYS A 6 -11.20 -26.48 -10.33
C LYS A 6 -9.89 -26.49 -11.12
N ILE A 7 -9.75 -27.40 -12.09
CA ILE A 7 -8.54 -27.48 -12.93
C ILE A 7 -8.37 -26.23 -13.79
N ILE A 8 -9.48 -25.64 -14.27
CA ILE A 8 -9.47 -24.42 -15.09
C ILE A 8 -9.15 -23.18 -14.23
N PHE A 9 -9.69 -23.11 -13.02
CA PHE A 9 -9.49 -21.96 -12.11
C PHE A 9 -8.16 -22.00 -11.34
N PHE A 10 -7.55 -23.18 -11.22
CA PHE A 10 -6.25 -23.35 -10.57
C PHE A 10 -5.15 -22.41 -11.08
N PRO A 11 -4.86 -22.31 -12.40
CA PRO A 11 -3.83 -21.40 -12.92
C PRO A 11 -4.12 -19.92 -12.59
N ILE A 12 -5.40 -19.53 -12.56
CA ILE A 12 -5.83 -18.16 -12.24
C ILE A 12 -5.52 -17.86 -10.76
N SER A 13 -5.92 -18.76 -9.86
CA SER A 13 -5.63 -18.64 -8.43
C SER A 13 -4.12 -18.61 -8.15
N PHE A 14 -3.35 -19.40 -8.89
CA PHE A 14 -1.90 -19.41 -8.79
C PHE A 14 -1.29 -18.05 -9.18
N LEU A 15 -1.72 -17.48 -10.30
CA LEU A 15 -1.30 -16.14 -10.75
C LEU A 15 -1.68 -15.05 -9.75
N LEU A 16 -2.91 -15.07 -9.23
CA LEU A 16 -3.34 -14.10 -8.20
C LEU A 16 -2.51 -14.22 -6.92
N SER A 17 -2.13 -15.43 -6.52
CA SER A 17 -1.30 -15.66 -5.34
C SER A 17 0.10 -15.06 -5.52
N ILE A 18 0.70 -15.23 -6.70
CA ILE A 18 1.99 -14.61 -7.06
C ILE A 18 1.87 -13.09 -7.11
N LEU A 19 0.82 -12.56 -7.74
CA LEU A 19 0.57 -11.13 -7.85
C LEU A 19 0.42 -10.49 -6.47
N THR A 20 -0.41 -11.06 -5.60
CA THR A 20 -0.62 -10.56 -4.23
C THR A 20 0.66 -10.60 -3.40
N ALA A 21 1.45 -11.67 -3.49
CA ALA A 21 2.75 -11.74 -2.82
C ALA A 21 3.73 -10.66 -3.32
N PHE A 22 3.80 -10.45 -4.64
CA PHE A 22 4.65 -9.41 -5.23
C PHE A 22 4.22 -8.00 -4.82
N LEU A 23 2.91 -7.71 -4.86
CA LEU A 23 2.36 -6.42 -4.41
C LEU A 23 2.62 -6.19 -2.92
N THR A 24 2.51 -7.23 -2.09
CA THR A 24 2.79 -7.16 -0.65
C THR A 24 4.26 -6.85 -0.39
N PHE A 25 5.16 -7.51 -1.12
CA PHE A 25 6.59 -7.23 -1.06
C PHE A 25 6.90 -5.78 -1.48
N LEU A 26 6.34 -5.34 -2.61
CA LEU A 26 6.53 -3.98 -3.12
C LEU A 26 5.99 -2.94 -2.14
N LEU A 27 4.82 -3.18 -1.54
CA LEU A 27 4.25 -2.33 -0.51
C LEU A 27 5.11 -2.34 0.76
N GLY A 28 5.68 -3.48 1.16
CA GLY A 28 6.57 -3.58 2.30
C GLY A 28 7.83 -2.71 2.15
N ILE A 29 8.52 -2.83 1.01
CA ILE A 29 9.70 -1.98 0.72
C ILE A 29 9.28 -0.51 0.52
N GLY A 30 8.17 -0.30 -0.19
CA GLY A 30 7.63 1.04 -0.46
C GLY A 30 7.26 1.79 0.82
N THR A 31 6.60 1.14 1.77
CA THR A 31 6.24 1.76 3.06
C THR A 31 7.46 2.13 3.88
N ALA A 32 8.53 1.31 3.86
CA ALA A 32 9.78 1.67 4.53
C ALA A 32 10.40 2.96 3.95
N LEU A 33 10.40 3.10 2.61
CA LEU A 33 10.87 4.32 1.94
C LEU A 33 9.95 5.52 2.21
N LEU A 34 8.63 5.31 2.19
CA LEU A 34 7.65 6.35 2.50
C LEU A 34 7.76 6.84 3.95
N TYR A 35 8.07 5.96 4.91
CA TYR A 35 8.31 6.34 6.31
C TYR A 35 9.59 7.15 6.48
N LEU A 36 10.63 6.82 5.73
CA LEU A 36 11.84 7.62 5.68
C LEU A 36 11.56 9.03 5.12
N LEU A 37 10.75 9.12 4.05
CA LEU A 37 10.29 10.40 3.50
C LEU A 37 9.41 11.17 4.50
N MET A 38 8.51 10.49 5.20
CA MET A 38 7.65 11.07 6.24
C MET A 38 8.47 11.72 7.36
N MET A 39 9.56 11.08 7.78
CA MET A 39 10.50 11.65 8.76
C MET A 39 11.07 12.98 8.28
N PHE A 40 11.49 13.08 7.01
CA PHE A 40 11.96 14.34 6.44
C PHE A 40 10.85 15.40 6.35
N CYS A 41 9.62 15.02 6.02
CA CYS A 41 8.48 15.94 6.03
C CYS A 41 8.22 16.53 7.43
N ILE A 42 8.31 15.71 8.49
CA ILE A 42 8.15 16.19 9.87
C ILE A 42 9.28 17.13 10.26
N PHE A 43 10.53 16.80 9.96
CA PHE A 43 11.65 17.70 10.21
C PHE A 43 11.54 19.01 9.42
N GLY A 44 11.11 18.94 8.16
CA GLY A 44 10.85 20.12 7.32
C GLY A 44 9.74 20.99 7.88
N ALA A 45 8.67 20.40 8.41
CA ALA A 45 7.59 21.12 9.06
C ALA A 45 8.06 21.86 10.32
N ILE A 46 8.81 21.17 11.19
CA ILE A 46 9.38 21.76 12.41
C ILE A 46 10.30 22.93 12.05
N ALA A 47 11.22 22.73 11.10
CA ALA A 47 12.15 23.76 10.65
C ALA A 47 11.43 24.98 10.05
N SER A 48 10.36 24.77 9.29
CA SER A 48 9.54 25.84 8.72
C SER A 48 8.82 26.64 9.80
N PHE A 49 8.25 25.97 10.80
CA PHE A 49 7.60 26.66 11.91
C PHE A 49 8.57 27.47 12.77
N LEU A 50 9.80 26.98 12.98
CA LEU A 50 10.85 27.75 13.66
C LEU A 50 11.24 29.02 12.88
N GLN A 51 11.20 28.96 11.54
CA GLN A 51 11.45 30.09 10.65
C GLN A 51 10.21 31.00 10.44
N LYS A 52 9.08 30.69 11.10
CA LYS A 52 7.78 31.37 10.92
C LYS A 52 7.20 31.25 9.50
N GLU A 53 7.69 30.31 8.71
CA GLU A 53 7.17 29.99 7.38
C GLU A 53 6.03 28.96 7.49
N VAL A 54 4.87 29.44 7.94
CA VAL A 54 3.72 28.58 8.26
C VAL A 54 3.21 27.82 7.04
N THR A 55 3.20 28.44 5.86
CA THR A 55 2.70 27.81 4.62
C THR A 55 3.49 26.54 4.28
N ILE A 56 4.83 26.62 4.28
CA ILE A 56 5.70 25.49 3.98
C ILE A 56 5.56 24.40 5.05
N GLY A 57 5.41 24.81 6.31
CA GLY A 57 5.15 23.87 7.41
C GLY A 57 3.86 23.07 7.23
N ILE A 58 2.77 23.72 6.80
CA ILE A 58 1.49 23.06 6.52
C ILE A 58 1.61 22.13 5.31
N GLU A 59 2.25 22.56 4.22
CA GLU A 59 2.47 21.73 3.03
C GLU A 59 3.27 20.47 3.38
N ALA A 60 4.34 20.61 4.16
CA ALA A 60 5.14 19.48 4.64
C ALA A 60 4.32 18.51 5.50
N LEU A 61 3.42 19.01 6.36
CA LEU A 61 2.51 18.16 7.13
C LEU A 61 1.50 17.42 6.25
N ILE A 62 0.92 18.08 5.25
CA ILE A 62 -0.01 17.44 4.31
C ILE A 62 0.70 16.32 3.56
N ILE A 63 1.90 16.58 3.01
CA ILE A 63 2.69 15.57 2.33
C ILE A 63 3.03 14.43 3.29
N GLY A 64 3.50 14.76 4.50
CA GLY A 64 3.80 13.80 5.56
C GLY A 64 2.62 12.88 5.89
N PHE A 65 1.40 13.44 5.97
CA PHE A 65 0.17 12.67 6.16
C PHE A 65 -0.14 11.76 4.97
N LEU A 66 -0.01 12.25 3.74
CA LEU A 66 -0.26 11.46 2.52
C LEU A 66 0.72 10.28 2.38
N VAL A 67 1.97 10.41 2.82
CA VAL A 67 2.94 9.31 2.78
C VAL A 67 2.91 8.42 4.03
N SER A 68 2.20 8.84 5.09
CA SER A 68 2.03 8.08 6.33
C SER A 68 1.26 6.77 6.09
N PRO A 69 1.20 5.84 7.07
CA PRO A 69 0.43 4.60 6.94
C PRO A 69 -1.04 4.81 6.54
N TYR A 70 -1.59 6.00 6.80
CA TYR A 70 -2.99 6.36 6.55
C TYR A 70 -3.27 6.90 5.14
N GLY A 71 -2.24 7.24 4.35
CA GLY A 71 -2.40 7.77 3.00
C GLY A 71 -2.16 6.72 1.91
N VAL A 72 -1.09 6.89 1.13
CA VAL A 72 -0.72 6.00 0.01
C VAL A 72 -0.57 4.53 0.44
N PRO A 73 0.10 4.19 1.56
CA PRO A 73 0.18 2.82 2.06
C PRO A 73 -1.18 2.14 2.26
N MET A 74 -2.18 2.86 2.77
CA MET A 74 -3.52 2.31 3.01
C MET A 74 -4.20 1.91 1.71
N ILE A 75 -4.08 2.74 0.67
CA ILE A 75 -4.61 2.44 -0.67
C ILE A 75 -3.97 1.16 -1.21
N GLY A 76 -2.64 1.04 -1.09
CA GLY A 76 -1.92 -0.18 -1.50
C GLY A 76 -2.40 -1.42 -0.76
N ALA A 77 -2.59 -1.32 0.56
CA ALA A 77 -3.09 -2.43 1.37
C ALA A 77 -4.51 -2.85 0.97
N THR A 78 -5.42 -1.89 0.74
CA THR A 78 -6.79 -2.19 0.29
C THR A 78 -6.81 -2.92 -1.05
N VAL A 79 -5.97 -2.51 -2.01
CA VAL A 79 -5.85 -3.18 -3.31
C VAL A 79 -5.36 -4.63 -3.15
N ILE A 80 -4.39 -4.88 -2.25
CA ILE A 80 -3.90 -6.24 -1.98
C ILE A 80 -5.01 -7.10 -1.38
N VAL A 81 -5.73 -6.60 -0.37
CA VAL A 81 -6.84 -7.31 0.27
C VAL A 81 -7.94 -7.63 -0.74
N PHE A 82 -8.23 -6.71 -1.66
CA PHE A 82 -9.19 -6.95 -2.74
C PHE A 82 -8.79 -8.14 -3.63
N PHE A 83 -7.53 -8.20 -4.08
CA PHE A 83 -7.04 -9.34 -4.87
C PHE A 83 -6.98 -10.64 -4.06
N GLN A 84 -6.67 -10.57 -2.77
CA GLN A 84 -6.73 -11.74 -1.88
C GLN A 84 -8.17 -12.26 -1.77
N GLY A 85 -9.15 -11.38 -1.58
CA GLY A 85 -10.57 -11.77 -1.53
C GLY A 85 -11.03 -12.47 -2.80
N ILE A 86 -10.69 -11.94 -3.98
CA ILE A 86 -11.00 -12.62 -5.26
C ILE A 86 -10.34 -14.00 -5.32
N ASN A 87 -9.10 -14.12 -4.89
CA ASN A 87 -8.36 -15.38 -4.93
C ASN A 87 -9.00 -16.43 -3.99
N GLU A 88 -9.48 -16.02 -2.82
CA GLU A 88 -10.17 -16.89 -1.86
C GLU A 88 -11.52 -17.38 -2.41
N GLU A 89 -12.30 -16.48 -3.02
CA GLU A 89 -13.55 -16.83 -3.70
C GLU A 89 -13.29 -17.88 -4.80
N ILE A 90 -12.27 -17.70 -5.64
CA ILE A 90 -11.89 -18.66 -6.69
C ILE A 90 -11.49 -20.02 -6.10
N LYS A 91 -10.75 -20.04 -4.98
CA LYS A 91 -10.33 -21.28 -4.31
C LYS A 91 -11.52 -22.05 -3.70
N SER A 92 -12.62 -21.36 -3.39
CA SER A 92 -13.81 -21.95 -2.74
C SER A 92 -14.72 -22.74 -3.71
N ILE A 93 -14.61 -22.49 -5.03
CA ILE A 93 -15.40 -23.11 -6.11
C ILE A 93 -15.04 -24.60 -6.29
#